data_AF-A0A4R2LDI8-F1
#
_entry.id   AF-A0A4R2LDI8-F1
#
_cell.length_a   1.000
_cell.length_b   1.000
_cell.length_c   1.000
_cell.angle_alpha   90.00
_cell.angle_beta   90.00
_cell.angle_gamma   90.00
#
_symmetry.space_group_name_H-M   'P 1'
#
loop_
_entity.id
_entity.type
_entity.pdbx_description
1 polymer ?
#
loop_
_entity_poly.entity_id
_entity_poly.type
_entity_poly.pdbx_seq_one_letter_code
_entity_poly.pdbx_strand_id
1 'polypeptide(L)'
;MTTSAAVVGFIANLLPIFTHDNHGSLHCARSLLDGTLVLPVSADEWADEDAMVRIHWQGDANRSSVVQGELFATPIVERYVRLHAAGATEDAVAAELWFMAKHFTHKTGRTLYLPNLREPPHPVVRAGRKALEIGEGILVNLLSARL
;
A
#
# COMPACT_ATOMS: atom_id res chain seq x y z
N MET A 1 4.48 -13.82 -9.95
CA MET A 1 4.72 -12.44 -9.50
C MET A 1 5.64 -12.55 -8.29
N THR A 2 6.76 -11.82 -8.27
CA THR A 2 7.68 -11.79 -7.10
C THR A 2 7.02 -11.07 -5.94
N THR A 3 7.46 -11.36 -4.72
CA THR A 3 7.00 -10.68 -3.50
C THR A 3 7.26 -9.17 -3.60
N SER A 4 8.43 -8.78 -4.12
CA SER A 4 8.76 -7.37 -4.41
C SER A 4 7.75 -6.72 -5.36
N ALA A 5 7.43 -7.37 -6.49
CA ALA A 5 6.44 -6.85 -7.43
C ALA A 5 5.03 -6.78 -6.80
N ALA A 6 4.66 -7.73 -5.95
CA ALA A 6 3.38 -7.70 -5.25
C ALA A 6 3.25 -6.49 -4.32
N VAL A 7 4.31 -6.14 -3.58
CA VAL A 7 4.34 -4.92 -2.75
C VAL A 7 4.19 -3.67 -3.61
N VAL A 8 4.94 -3.56 -4.71
CA VAL A 8 4.87 -2.42 -5.63
C VAL A 8 3.47 -2.29 -6.23
N GLY A 9 2.90 -3.40 -6.69
CA GLY A 9 1.54 -3.44 -7.23
C GLY A 9 0.50 -3.01 -6.20
N PHE A 10 0.64 -3.42 -4.94
CA PHE A 10 -0.24 -2.97 -3.86
C PHE A 10 -0.13 -1.46 -3.66
N ILE A 11 1.09 -0.92 -3.56
CA ILE A 11 1.32 0.52 -3.39
C ILE A 11 0.74 1.32 -4.57
N ALA A 12 0.93 0.86 -5.81
CA ALA A 12 0.43 1.52 -7.01
C ALA A 12 -1.11 1.63 -7.06
N ASN A 13 -1.83 0.78 -6.33
CA ASN A 13 -3.29 0.81 -6.18
C ASN A 13 -3.77 1.76 -5.07
N LEU A 14 -2.90 2.56 -4.43
CA LEU A 14 -3.28 3.45 -3.32
C LEU A 14 -3.62 4.87 -3.80
N LEU A 15 -4.53 5.01 -4.77
CA LEU A 15 -5.03 6.31 -5.22
C LEU A 15 -5.79 7.04 -4.09
N PRO A 16 -5.63 8.35 -3.90
CA PRO A 16 -4.90 9.29 -4.75
C PRO A 16 -3.46 9.58 -4.27
N ILE A 17 -2.85 8.72 -3.45
CA ILE A 17 -1.47 8.92 -2.97
C ILE A 17 -0.46 8.36 -3.95
N PHE A 18 -0.73 7.17 -4.49
CA PHE A 18 0.09 6.52 -5.51
C PHE A 18 -0.74 6.11 -6.71
N THR A 19 -0.09 5.96 -7.85
CA THR A 19 -0.68 5.43 -9.07
C THR A 19 0.31 4.51 -9.80
N HIS A 20 -0.20 3.75 -10.76
CA HIS A 20 0.62 2.91 -11.64
C HIS A 20 1.42 3.77 -12.61
N ASP A 21 2.67 3.39 -12.84
CA ASP A 21 3.54 4.00 -13.85
C ASP A 21 4.58 2.99 -14.35
N ASN A 22 5.43 3.41 -15.31
CA ASN A 22 6.55 2.61 -15.80
C ASN A 22 7.87 3.39 -15.71
N HIS A 23 8.94 2.70 -15.31
CA HIS A 23 10.31 3.18 -15.37
C HIS A 23 11.14 2.26 -16.27
N GLY A 24 11.37 2.69 -17.52
CA GLY A 24 11.87 1.81 -18.56
C GLY A 24 10.86 0.71 -18.86
N SER A 25 11.27 -0.56 -18.75
CA SER A 25 10.40 -1.73 -18.93
C SER A 25 9.79 -2.26 -17.62
N LEU A 26 10.08 -1.63 -16.48
CA LEU A 26 9.59 -2.06 -15.17
C LEU A 26 8.33 -1.29 -14.80
N HIS A 27 7.29 -2.04 -14.42
CA HIS A 27 6.11 -1.49 -13.76
C HIS A 27 6.47 -0.99 -12.36
N CYS A 28 6.00 0.21 -12.01
CA CYS A 28 6.31 0.85 -10.74
C CYS A 28 5.10 1.57 -10.15
N ALA A 29 5.21 1.95 -8.87
CA ALA A 29 4.28 2.87 -8.22
C ALA A 29 4.88 4.29 -8.24
N ARG A 30 4.11 5.28 -8.68
CA ARG A 30 4.47 6.70 -8.62
C ARG A 30 3.67 7.40 -7.55
N SER A 31 4.36 8.07 -6.63
CA SER A 31 3.76 9.00 -5.67
C SER A 31 3.19 10.21 -6.41
N LEU A 32 1.92 10.51 -6.17
CA LEU A 32 1.25 11.71 -6.69
C LEU A 32 1.55 12.97 -5.86
N LEU A 33 2.24 12.82 -4.72
CA LEU A 33 2.62 13.94 -3.86
C LEU A 33 3.91 14.63 -4.30
N ASP A 34 4.89 13.84 -4.71
CA ASP A 34 6.26 14.29 -4.96
C ASP A 34 6.92 13.65 -6.19
N GLY A 35 6.29 12.64 -6.81
CA GLY A 35 6.86 11.93 -7.96
C GLY A 35 7.88 10.84 -7.62
N THR A 36 8.06 10.51 -6.34
CA THR A 36 8.88 9.35 -5.91
C THR A 36 8.40 8.06 -6.59
N LEU A 37 9.33 7.25 -7.09
CA LEU A 37 9.02 5.96 -7.73
C LEU A 37 9.40 4.80 -6.80
N VAL A 38 8.54 3.78 -6.75
CA VAL A 38 8.77 2.51 -6.06
C VAL A 38 8.82 1.41 -7.11
N LEU A 39 9.97 0.77 -7.25
CA LEU A 39 10.23 -0.25 -8.26
C LEU A 39 10.47 -1.61 -7.59
N PRO A 40 10.11 -2.70 -8.28
CA PRO A 40 10.50 -4.03 -7.82
C PRO A 40 12.02 -4.22 -7.98
N VAL A 41 12.60 -5.04 -7.12
CA VAL A 41 13.96 -5.57 -7.32
C VAL A 41 13.90 -6.97 -7.90
N SER A 42 14.94 -7.36 -8.63
CA SER A 42 15.03 -8.72 -9.18
C SER A 42 15.41 -9.73 -8.10
N ALA A 43 14.98 -10.97 -8.30
CA ALA A 43 15.35 -12.09 -7.44
C ALA A 43 16.86 -12.44 -7.51
N ASP A 44 17.55 -11.95 -8.54
CA ASP A 44 19.00 -12.09 -8.70
C ASP A 44 19.78 -11.11 -7.80
N GLU A 45 19.15 -10.01 -7.39
CA GLU A 45 19.76 -8.98 -6.54
C GLU A 45 19.46 -9.21 -5.05
N TRP A 46 18.23 -9.62 -4.74
CA TRP A 46 17.76 -9.90 -3.39
C TRP A 46 16.92 -11.17 -3.38
N ALA A 47 16.97 -11.93 -2.29
CA ALA A 47 16.09 -13.08 -2.14
C ALA A 47 14.62 -12.59 -2.13
N ASP A 48 13.74 -13.31 -2.83
CA ASP A 48 12.33 -12.89 -2.95
C ASP A 48 11.64 -12.76 -1.58
N GLU A 49 12.05 -13.59 -0.62
CA GLU A 49 11.53 -13.60 0.75
C GLU A 49 11.82 -12.31 1.54
N ASP A 50 12.85 -11.55 1.14
CA ASP A 50 13.20 -10.28 1.78
C ASP A 50 12.25 -9.14 1.39
N ALA A 51 11.44 -9.34 0.34
CA ALA A 51 10.44 -8.37 -0.13
C ALA A 51 10.99 -6.94 -0.32
N MET A 52 12.27 -6.83 -0.69
CA MET A 52 12.92 -5.54 -0.87
C MET A 52 12.30 -4.77 -2.03
N VAL A 53 12.32 -3.44 -1.96
CA VAL A 53 11.89 -2.55 -3.04
C VAL A 53 12.92 -1.45 -3.25
N ARG A 54 13.04 -0.98 -4.50
CA ARG A 54 13.92 0.14 -4.83
C ARG A 54 13.11 1.43 -4.91
N ILE A 55 13.55 2.45 -4.18
CA ILE A 55 12.95 3.78 -4.19
C ILE A 55 13.84 4.71 -5.01
N HIS A 56 13.27 5.38 -6.01
CA HIS A 56 13.92 6.53 -6.66
C HIS A 56 13.28 7.79 -6.10
N TRP A 57 14.07 8.56 -5.36
CA TRP A 57 13.59 9.73 -4.64
C TRP A 57 13.44 10.92 -5.60
N GLN A 58 12.42 11.75 -5.36
CA GLN A 58 12.26 13.01 -6.09
C GLN A 58 13.53 13.88 -6.05
N GLY A 59 13.81 14.56 -7.16
CA GLY A 59 14.72 15.72 -7.21
C GLY A 59 16.15 15.38 -7.61
N ASP A 60 16.53 14.10 -7.53
CA ASP A 60 17.81 13.60 -8.03
C ASP A 60 17.61 12.24 -8.69
N ALA A 61 17.83 12.18 -10.01
CA ALA A 61 17.65 10.97 -10.81
C ALA A 61 18.55 9.80 -10.38
N ASN A 62 19.65 10.07 -9.67
CA ASN A 62 20.59 9.05 -9.20
C ASN A 62 20.36 8.66 -7.74
N ARG A 63 19.51 9.40 -7.01
CA ARG A 63 19.27 9.12 -5.60
C ARG A 63 18.27 7.98 -5.44
N SER A 64 18.80 6.82 -5.05
CA SER A 64 17.98 5.65 -4.77
C SER A 64 18.30 4.99 -3.43
N SER A 65 17.38 4.16 -2.95
CA SER A 65 17.57 3.33 -1.76
C SER A 65 16.86 2.00 -1.95
N VAL A 66 17.43 0.92 -1.43
CA VAL A 66 16.77 -0.39 -1.37
C VAL A 66 16.35 -0.64 0.07
N VAL A 67 15.07 -0.86 0.31
CA VAL A 67 14.48 -0.97 1.64
C VAL A 67 13.49 -2.14 1.71
N GLN A 68 13.17 -2.59 2.92
CA GLN A 68 12.11 -3.57 3.13
C GLN A 68 10.76 -3.01 2.69
N GLY A 69 10.08 -3.73 1.80
CA GLY A 69 8.83 -3.30 1.19
C GLY A 69 7.71 -3.05 2.20
N GLU A 70 7.57 -3.91 3.21
CA GLU A 70 6.56 -3.76 4.26
C GLU A 70 6.79 -2.53 5.14
N LEU A 71 8.05 -2.19 5.43
CA LEU A 71 8.38 -1.03 6.24
C LEU A 71 8.12 0.26 5.47
N PHE A 72 8.41 0.27 4.17
CA PHE A 72 8.10 1.40 3.31
C PHE A 72 6.58 1.57 3.07
N ALA A 73 5.86 0.46 2.89
CA ALA A 73 4.41 0.47 2.69
C ALA A 73 3.64 0.91 3.95
N THR A 74 4.15 0.64 5.15
CA THR A 74 3.48 0.93 6.43
C THR A 74 2.98 2.38 6.54
N PRO A 75 3.82 3.42 6.44
CA PRO A 75 3.36 4.81 6.52
C PRO A 75 2.50 5.24 5.32
N ILE A 76 2.65 4.60 4.16
CA ILE A 76 1.84 4.90 2.96
C ILE A 76 0.40 4.43 3.17
N VAL A 77 0.23 3.22 3.67
CA VAL A 77 -1.09 2.64 3.98
C VAL A 77 -1.78 3.43 5.09
N GLU A 78 -1.04 3.82 6.12
CA GLU A 78 -1.54 4.70 7.19
C GLU A 78 -2.11 6.00 6.63
N ARG A 79 -1.32 6.69 5.79
CA ARG A 79 -1.74 7.93 5.17
C ARG A 79 -2.92 7.75 4.22
N TYR A 80 -2.94 6.64 3.46
CA TYR A 80 -4.04 6.29 2.56
C TYR A 80 -5.36 6.16 3.33
N VAL A 81 -5.36 5.41 4.43
CA VAL A 81 -6.57 5.23 5.24
C VAL A 81 -7.01 6.56 5.85
N ARG A 82 -6.08 7.33 6.43
CA ARG A 82 -6.42 8.64 7.02
C ARG A 82 -7.01 9.61 6.00
N LEU A 83 -6.49 9.60 4.78
CA LEU A 83 -7.00 10.44 3.70
C LEU A 83 -8.45 10.08 3.33
N HIS A 84 -8.76 8.79 3.21
CA HIS A 84 -10.11 8.33 2.88
C HIS A 84 -11.09 8.42 4.06
N ALA A 85 -10.58 8.38 5.29
CA ALA A 85 -11.36 8.46 6.52
C ALA A 85 -11.49 9.91 7.04
N ALA A 86 -11.31 10.92 6.19
CA ALA A 86 -11.48 12.32 6.59
C ALA A 86 -12.87 12.55 7.20
N GLY A 87 -12.92 13.01 8.46
CA GLY A 87 -14.16 13.19 9.22
C GLY A 87 -14.67 11.96 9.98
N ALA A 88 -13.99 10.81 9.88
CA ALA A 88 -14.29 9.62 10.66
C ALA A 88 -13.69 9.70 12.08
N THR A 89 -14.15 8.80 12.97
CA THR A 89 -13.57 8.63 14.30
C THR A 89 -12.27 7.83 14.25
N GLU A 90 -11.38 7.99 15.25
CA GLU A 90 -10.14 7.21 15.31
C GLU A 90 -10.39 5.70 15.39
N ASP A 91 -11.49 5.25 16.02
CA ASP A 91 -11.86 3.84 16.03
C ASP A 91 -12.18 3.30 14.63
N ALA A 92 -12.82 4.12 13.78
CA ALA A 92 -13.09 3.76 12.39
C ALA A 92 -11.80 3.74 11.56
N VAL A 93 -10.90 4.70 11.77
CA VAL A 93 -9.55 4.72 11.15
C VAL A 93 -8.77 3.47 11.53
N ALA A 94 -8.75 3.11 12.82
CA ALA A 94 -8.06 1.92 13.30
C ALA A 94 -8.66 0.62 12.71
N ALA A 95 -9.98 0.52 12.61
CA ALA A 95 -10.63 -0.62 11.98
C ALA A 95 -10.25 -0.75 10.49
N GLU A 96 -10.27 0.36 9.75
CA GLU A 96 -9.89 0.36 8.34
C GLU A 96 -8.40 0.03 8.15
N LEU A 97 -7.52 0.55 9.00
CA LEU A 97 -6.11 0.18 9.02
C LEU A 97 -5.90 -1.32 9.24
N TRP A 98 -6.69 -1.93 10.13
CA TRP A 98 -6.65 -3.37 10.34
C TRP A 98 -7.06 -4.16 9.10
N PHE A 99 -8.13 -3.75 8.41
CA PHE A 99 -8.55 -4.38 7.16
C PHE A 99 -7.49 -4.23 6.06
N MET A 100 -6.93 -3.04 5.91
CA MET A 100 -5.87 -2.77 4.93
C MET A 100 -4.59 -3.55 5.22
N ALA A 101 -4.22 -3.72 6.49
CA ALA A 101 -3.09 -4.57 6.88
C ALA A 101 -3.34 -6.04 6.52
N LYS A 102 -4.54 -6.57 6.78
CA LYS A 102 -4.94 -7.93 6.38
C LYS A 102 -4.93 -8.09 4.86
N HIS A 103 -5.41 -7.08 4.13
CA HIS A 103 -5.41 -7.09 2.67
C HIS A 103 -3.98 -7.07 2.11
N PHE A 104 -3.10 -6.25 2.66
CA PHE A 104 -1.68 -6.21 2.31
C PHE A 104 -1.02 -7.58 2.52
N THR A 105 -1.24 -8.22 3.68
CA THR A 105 -0.71 -9.57 3.95
C THR A 105 -1.27 -10.61 3.00
N HIS A 106 -2.56 -10.56 2.68
CA HIS A 106 -3.14 -11.47 1.70
C HIS A 106 -2.55 -11.31 0.30
N LYS A 107 -2.29 -10.07 -0.14
CA LYS A 107 -1.78 -9.77 -1.49
C LYS A 107 -0.28 -9.97 -1.65
N THR A 108 0.48 -9.77 -0.59
CA THR A 108 1.95 -9.72 -0.66
C THR A 108 2.65 -10.81 0.15
N GLY A 109 1.95 -11.48 1.07
CA GLY A 109 2.56 -12.40 2.03
C GLY A 109 3.36 -11.71 3.15
N ARG A 110 3.43 -10.37 3.18
CA ARG A 110 4.17 -9.58 4.17
C ARG A 110 3.25 -8.87 5.18
N THR A 111 3.80 -8.46 6.32
CA THR A 111 3.02 -7.83 7.39
C THR A 111 3.48 -6.40 7.63
N LEU A 112 2.55 -5.45 7.61
CA LEU A 112 2.83 -4.06 7.93
C LEU A 112 3.24 -3.92 9.41
N TYR A 113 4.14 -2.98 9.68
CA TYR A 113 4.61 -2.71 11.04
C TYR A 113 3.62 -1.79 11.78
N LEU A 114 2.63 -2.39 12.42
CA LEU A 114 1.57 -1.69 13.15
C LEU A 114 1.45 -2.24 14.59
N PRO A 115 2.45 -2.02 15.46
CA PRO A 115 2.59 -2.73 16.75
C PRO A 115 1.47 -2.48 17.76
N ASN A 116 0.81 -1.33 17.65
CA ASN A 116 -0.27 -0.92 18.56
C ASN A 116 -1.66 -1.14 17.98
N LEU A 117 -1.76 -1.60 16.73
CA LEU A 117 -3.04 -1.82 16.06
C LEU A 117 -3.68 -3.10 16.59
N ARG A 118 -4.91 -2.98 17.09
CA ARG A 118 -5.68 -4.10 17.61
C ARG A 118 -6.75 -4.50 16.61
N GLU A 119 -7.18 -5.75 16.69
CA GLU A 119 -8.35 -6.20 15.96
C GLU A 119 -9.59 -5.43 16.42
N PRO A 120 -10.35 -4.82 15.49
CA PRO A 120 -11.54 -4.07 15.85
C PRO A 120 -12.63 -5.00 16.37
N PRO A 121 -13.46 -4.56 17.33
CA PRO A 121 -14.57 -5.36 17.80
C PRO A 121 -15.59 -5.59 16.66
N HIS A 122 -16.21 -6.77 16.64
CA HIS A 122 -17.12 -7.23 15.58
C HIS A 122 -18.25 -6.24 15.15
N PRO A 123 -18.79 -5.36 16.02
CA PRO A 123 -19.76 -4.34 15.59
C PRO A 123 -19.14 -3.26 14.68
N VAL A 124 -17.90 -2.85 14.94
CA VAL A 124 -17.17 -1.84 14.16
C VAL A 124 -16.83 -2.39 12.78
N VAL A 125 -16.51 -3.69 12.68
CA VAL A 125 -16.36 -4.41 11.41
C VAL A 125 -17.59 -4.28 10.50
N ARG A 126 -18.80 -4.30 11.07
CA ARG A 126 -20.05 -4.13 10.30
C ARG A 126 -20.31 -2.67 9.91
N ALA A 127 -19.97 -1.72 10.77
CA ALA A 127 -20.13 -0.30 10.50
C ALA A 127 -19.13 0.20 9.44
N GLY A 128 -17.86 -0.23 9.52
CA GLY A 128 -16.83 0.06 8.51
C GLY A 128 -17.22 -0.47 7.14
N ARG A 129 -17.75 -1.70 7.05
CA ARG A 129 -18.23 -2.28 5.79
C ARG A 129 -19.39 -1.50 5.17
N LYS A 130 -20.28 -0.91 5.99
CA LYS A 130 -21.35 -0.01 5.52
C LYS A 130 -20.85 1.39 5.15
N ALA A 131 -19.83 1.91 5.85
CA ALA A 131 -19.20 3.17 5.48
C ALA A 131 -18.41 3.05 4.16
N LEU A 132 -17.78 1.89 3.92
CA LEU A 132 -17.20 1.48 2.64
C LEU A 132 -18.24 1.41 1.50
N GLU A 133 -19.49 1.04 1.78
CA GLU A 133 -20.59 1.10 0.81
C GLU A 133 -21.04 2.55 0.51
N ILE A 134 -20.89 3.48 1.47
CA ILE A 134 -21.20 4.91 1.28
C ILE A 134 -20.05 5.65 0.56
N GLY A 135 -18.83 5.11 0.62
CA GLY A 135 -17.66 5.57 -0.13
C GLY A 135 -17.40 4.72 -1.38
N GLU A 136 -18.26 4.83 -2.41
CA GLU A 136 -18.08 4.18 -3.73
C GLU A 136 -16.67 4.37 -4.35
N GLY A 137 -15.87 5.33 -3.87
CA GLY A 137 -14.49 5.55 -4.29
C GLY A 137 -13.44 4.53 -3.79
N ILE A 138 -13.67 3.83 -2.67
CA ILE A 138 -12.69 2.85 -2.15
C ILE A 138 -12.75 1.52 -2.92
N LEU A 139 -13.91 1.21 -3.53
CA LEU A 139 -14.12 -0.03 -4.29
C LEU A 139 -13.41 -0.05 -5.66
N VAL A 140 -12.99 1.11 -6.19
CA VAL A 140 -12.38 1.19 -7.52
C VAL A 140 -11.04 0.44 -7.58
N ASN A 141 -10.28 0.39 -6.47
CA ASN A 141 -9.00 -0.33 -6.43
C ASN A 141 -9.12 -1.82 -6.03
N LEU A 142 -10.29 -2.25 -5.55
CA LEU A 142 -10.56 -3.67 -5.24
C LEU A 142 -10.96 -4.48 -6.49
N LEU A 143 -11.47 -3.82 -7.54
CA LEU A 143 -11.98 -4.47 -8.75
C LEU A 143 -10.94 -4.62 -9.87
N SER A 144 -9.80 -3.92 -9.83
CA SER A 144 -8.75 -4.02 -10.86
C SER A 144 -7.91 -5.30 -10.81
N ALA A 145 -8.24 -6.29 -9.96
CA ALA A 145 -7.54 -7.58 -9.93
C ALA A 145 -7.91 -8.54 -11.10
N ARG A 146 -8.63 -8.06 -12.12
CA ARG A 146 -8.96 -8.81 -13.35
C ARG A 146 -9.02 -7.92 -14.59
N LEU A 147 -7.95 -7.20 -14.92
CA LEU A 147 -7.62 -6.81 -16.30
C LEU A 147 -6.10 -6.82 -16.48
#